data_AF-A0A2T9Y010-F1
#
_entry.id   AF-A0A2T9Y010-F1
#
_cell.length_a   1.000
_cell.length_b   1.000
_cell.length_c   1.000
_cell.angle_alpha   90.00
_cell.angle_beta   90.00
_cell.angle_gamma   90.00
#
_symmetry.space_group_name_H-M   'P 1'
#
loop_
_entity.id
_entity.type
_entity.pdbx_description
1 polymer ?
#
loop_
_entity_poly.entity_id
_entity_poly.type
_entity_poly.pdbx_seq_one_letter_code
_entity_poly.pdbx_strand_id
1 'polypeptide(L)'
;MSSSDEYPHFSLQSSKPQDSPSRTRITLHGLTPTSHCGYCKKDEYSRVFGFVAKTLTTLDYQLLIDRGWRRSGVYIYRLDYSICCCPYYTIRCDTSLFKMTKHHKKAIKSIGKMVMGPNYIPLSTKNSNSIDHDDFSSHFYDLIEKYDSENCKDAENQLRVVIEPAAYSDEKFNLYSKYQKIVHKEKEEKTTPGSFNQFLCRNSLTRDKFPDSVGTINGIDSYGAHHMLYYLNNKLIAIGVIDILPYSISSVYFIYDPDYSKLSLGTYGALREIALVRKLSQSLPDLKYYQLGYYIHSCVKMAYKGQFKPSELLDPVQNKWVPFEDCVELMNEAPYFTTFLPHPVTNKILRRINIDDELQVCPSLDISNISPEEGEIIGKKEIYSTIGDFSVNFLRENNYDIFELVCMYYVSVGKDLYDRIDLVF
;
A
#
# COMPACT_ATOMS: atom_id res chain seq x y z
N MET A 1 -0.93 -33.82 5.81
CA MET A 1 -1.26 -33.23 7.11
C MET A 1 -1.14 -31.73 6.94
N SER A 2 -2.28 -31.05 7.02
CA SER A 2 -2.52 -29.67 6.59
C SER A 2 -2.30 -28.69 7.74
N SER A 3 -1.45 -27.68 7.57
CA SER A 3 -1.43 -26.49 8.42
C SER A 3 -2.12 -25.35 7.68
N SER A 4 -3.33 -25.03 8.14
CA SER A 4 -4.06 -23.81 7.86
C SER A 4 -3.21 -22.60 8.28
N ASP A 5 -3.11 -21.59 7.41
CA ASP A 5 -2.62 -20.26 7.75
C ASP A 5 -3.62 -19.60 8.73
N GLU A 6 -3.52 -19.93 10.02
CA GLU A 6 -4.31 -19.27 11.07
C GLU A 6 -3.66 -17.92 11.41
N TYR A 7 -4.24 -16.86 10.87
CA TYR A 7 -4.09 -15.54 11.49
C TYR A 7 -4.83 -15.55 12.83
N PRO A 8 -4.26 -15.01 13.93
CA PRO A 8 -4.85 -15.11 15.25
C PRO A 8 -6.23 -14.44 15.29
N HIS A 9 -7.25 -15.21 15.68
CA HIS A 9 -8.62 -14.73 15.91
C HIS A 9 -8.69 -13.90 17.19
N PHE A 10 -8.72 -12.57 17.07
CA PHE A 10 -8.98 -11.65 18.20
C PHE A 10 -10.44 -11.18 18.21
N SER A 11 -11.15 -11.50 19.28
CA SER A 11 -12.46 -10.93 19.62
C SER A 11 -12.28 -9.59 20.33
N LEU A 12 -12.71 -8.49 19.69
CA LEU A 12 -12.76 -7.17 20.33
C LEU A 12 -14.14 -6.96 20.93
N GLN A 13 -14.21 -6.83 22.26
CA GLN A 13 -15.39 -6.32 22.94
C GLN A 13 -15.63 -4.86 22.51
N SER A 14 -16.89 -4.53 22.23
CA SER A 14 -17.34 -3.20 21.84
C SER A 14 -17.31 -2.26 23.04
N SER A 15 -16.59 -1.13 22.92
CA SER A 15 -16.71 -0.01 23.86
C SER A 15 -17.09 1.27 23.12
N LYS A 16 -18.00 2.01 23.76
CA LYS A 16 -18.64 3.26 23.31
C LYS A 16 -17.64 4.41 23.10
N PRO A 17 -18.00 5.45 22.31
CA PRO A 17 -17.10 6.54 21.97
C PRO A 17 -16.94 7.50 23.15
N GLN A 18 -15.69 7.87 23.45
CA GLN A 18 -15.38 9.03 24.29
C GLN A 18 -14.30 9.87 23.59
N ASP A 19 -14.59 11.17 23.53
CA ASP A 19 -13.80 12.23 22.92
C ASP A 19 -12.37 12.30 23.49
N SER A 20 -11.45 11.74 22.71
CA SER A 20 -10.04 12.15 22.61
C SER A 20 -9.71 12.10 21.11
N PRO A 21 -8.83 12.96 20.56
CA PRO A 21 -8.37 12.76 19.18
C PRO A 21 -7.88 11.31 19.09
N SER A 22 -8.47 10.53 18.20
CA SER A 22 -8.30 9.08 18.15
C SER A 22 -6.82 8.75 18.06
N ARG A 23 -6.17 8.38 19.18
CA ARG A 23 -4.76 7.99 19.17
C ARG A 23 -4.59 6.65 18.48
N THR A 24 -3.43 6.48 17.84
CA THR A 24 -3.04 5.18 17.30
C THR A 24 -2.69 4.24 18.45
N ARG A 25 -3.30 3.05 18.44
CA ARG A 25 -3.12 2.02 19.47
C ARG A 25 -2.82 0.68 18.80
N ILE A 26 -1.70 0.06 19.18
CA ILE A 26 -1.21 -1.16 18.54
C ILE A 26 -0.78 -2.23 19.56
N THR A 27 -0.88 -3.50 19.17
CA THR A 27 -0.35 -4.65 19.90
C THR A 27 0.77 -5.28 19.09
N LEU A 28 1.98 -5.32 19.65
CA LEU A 28 3.16 -5.85 18.96
C LEU A 28 3.08 -7.38 18.85
N HIS A 29 3.36 -7.93 17.67
CA HIS A 29 3.42 -9.37 17.42
C HIS A 29 4.85 -9.88 17.17
N GLY A 30 5.78 -8.99 16.85
CA GLY A 30 7.18 -9.35 16.63
C GLY A 30 7.45 -9.89 15.23
N LEU A 31 8.47 -10.76 15.15
CA LEU A 31 8.89 -11.37 13.89
C LEU A 31 8.03 -12.60 13.57
N THR A 32 7.55 -12.68 12.33
CA THR A 32 6.75 -13.82 11.87
C THR A 32 7.23 -14.25 10.48
N PRO A 33 7.47 -15.55 10.24
CA PRO A 33 7.76 -16.04 8.89
C PRO A 33 6.50 -15.94 8.01
N THR A 34 6.69 -15.64 6.73
CA THR A 34 5.64 -15.74 5.72
C THR A 34 5.55 -17.18 5.24
N SER A 35 4.35 -17.76 5.15
CA SER A 35 4.21 -19.15 4.74
C SER A 35 4.68 -19.39 3.30
N HIS A 36 4.44 -18.47 2.37
CA HIS A 36 4.86 -18.59 0.96
C HIS A 36 5.10 -17.23 0.29
N CYS A 37 6.05 -17.16 -0.64
CA CYS A 37 6.22 -15.99 -1.49
C CYS A 37 5.32 -16.03 -2.74
N GLY A 38 4.38 -15.09 -2.83
CA GLY A 38 3.49 -14.94 -4.00
C GLY A 38 4.18 -14.53 -5.32
N TYR A 39 5.48 -14.20 -5.30
CA TYR A 39 6.21 -13.66 -6.45
C TYR A 39 7.23 -14.64 -7.03
N CYS A 40 8.18 -15.14 -6.23
CA CYS A 40 9.21 -16.07 -6.72
C CYS A 40 8.80 -17.55 -6.60
N LYS A 41 7.78 -17.88 -5.78
CA LYS A 41 7.29 -19.25 -5.55
C LYS A 41 8.36 -20.27 -5.09
N LYS A 42 9.51 -19.79 -4.59
CA LYS A 42 10.52 -20.64 -3.97
C LYS A 42 10.08 -21.05 -2.57
N ASP A 43 10.61 -22.15 -2.08
CA ASP A 43 10.42 -22.65 -0.70
C ASP A 43 11.18 -21.82 0.36
N GLU A 44 11.81 -20.72 -0.06
CA GLU A 44 12.39 -19.72 0.83
C GLU A 44 11.29 -18.83 1.43
N TYR A 45 11.20 -18.77 2.75
CA TYR A 45 10.30 -17.86 3.43
C TYR A 45 10.93 -16.46 3.55
N SER A 46 10.07 -15.44 3.55
CA SER A 46 10.46 -14.11 4.04
C SER A 46 10.04 -13.98 5.50
N ARG A 47 10.63 -13.04 6.23
CA ARG A 47 10.22 -12.72 7.60
C ARG A 47 9.71 -11.28 7.61
N VAL A 48 8.68 -11.03 8.42
CA VAL A 48 8.13 -9.69 8.64
C VAL A 48 8.17 -9.38 10.12
N PHE A 49 8.35 -8.10 10.43
CA PHE A 49 8.10 -7.56 11.76
C PHE A 49 6.74 -6.85 11.73
N GLY A 50 5.85 -7.15 12.67
CA GLY A 50 4.50 -6.62 12.60
C GLY A 50 3.77 -6.45 13.93
N PHE A 51 2.62 -5.79 13.83
CA PHE A 51 1.71 -5.49 14.92
C PHE A 51 0.26 -5.41 14.43
N VAL A 52 -0.69 -5.59 15.33
CA VAL A 52 -2.11 -5.39 15.05
C VAL A 52 -2.51 -4.00 15.54
N ALA A 53 -3.12 -3.21 14.67
CA ALA A 53 -3.64 -1.91 15.04
C ALA A 53 -5.11 -2.02 15.47
N LYS A 54 -5.40 -1.58 16.70
CA LYS A 54 -6.79 -1.42 17.19
C LYS A 54 -7.40 -0.13 16.65
N THR A 55 -6.63 0.94 16.65
CA THR A 55 -6.92 2.23 16.02
C THR A 55 -5.64 2.72 15.37
N LEU A 56 -5.73 3.30 14.18
CA LEU A 56 -4.58 3.82 13.44
C LEU A 56 -4.97 5.11 12.75
N THR A 57 -4.36 6.22 13.14
CA THR A 57 -4.63 7.49 12.46
C THR A 57 -4.13 7.44 11.03
N THR A 58 -4.80 8.17 10.14
CA THR A 58 -4.39 8.27 8.73
C THR A 58 -3.01 8.93 8.59
N LEU A 59 -2.67 9.87 9.47
CA LEU A 59 -1.33 10.47 9.54
C LEU A 59 -0.26 9.48 10.02
N ASP A 60 -0.51 8.73 11.09
CA ASP A 60 0.48 7.78 11.59
C ASP A 60 0.70 6.64 10.56
N TYR A 61 -0.36 6.22 9.86
CA TYR A 61 -0.21 5.25 8.76
C TYR A 61 0.56 5.82 7.57
N GLN A 62 0.36 7.08 7.20
CA GLN A 62 1.17 7.76 6.19
C GLN A 62 2.66 7.72 6.55
N LEU A 63 3.00 8.09 7.79
CA LEU A 63 4.38 8.08 8.28
C LEU A 63 4.99 6.67 8.33
N LEU A 64 4.17 5.65 8.62
CA LEU A 64 4.57 4.24 8.56
C LEU A 64 4.83 3.78 7.12
N ILE A 65 3.96 4.09 6.16
CA ILE A 65 4.16 3.76 4.74
C ILE A 65 5.45 4.39 4.21
N ASP A 66 5.72 5.63 4.60
CA ASP A 66 6.95 6.36 4.24
C ASP A 66 8.21 5.80 4.92
N ARG A 67 8.05 4.78 5.78
CA ARG A 67 9.13 3.95 6.37
C ARG A 67 9.03 2.48 5.94
N GLY A 68 8.30 2.20 4.86
CA GLY A 68 8.24 0.86 4.27
C GLY A 68 7.27 -0.11 4.94
N TRP A 69 6.41 0.36 5.85
CA TRP A 69 5.35 -0.45 6.44
C TRP A 69 4.15 -0.58 5.50
N ARG A 70 3.38 -1.66 5.63
CA ARG A 70 2.14 -1.93 4.89
C ARG A 70 1.09 -2.53 5.80
N ARG A 71 -0.17 -2.44 5.38
CA ARG A 71 -1.28 -3.10 6.06
C ARG A 71 -1.91 -4.23 5.25
N SER A 72 -2.44 -5.21 5.97
CA SER A 72 -3.37 -6.23 5.51
C SER A 72 -4.51 -6.31 6.51
N GLY A 73 -5.67 -5.75 6.14
CA GLY A 73 -6.73 -5.48 7.10
C GLY A 73 -6.25 -4.57 8.24
N VAL A 74 -6.21 -5.13 9.46
CA VAL A 74 -5.74 -4.48 10.71
C VAL A 74 -4.29 -4.80 11.07
N TYR A 75 -3.65 -5.75 10.38
CA TYR A 75 -2.26 -6.13 10.63
C TYR A 75 -1.33 -5.22 9.84
N ILE A 76 -0.37 -4.60 10.51
CA ILE A 76 0.63 -3.70 9.95
C ILE A 76 1.99 -4.38 10.04
N TYR A 77 2.76 -4.38 8.95
CA TYR A 77 4.00 -5.12 8.86
C TYR A 77 5.04 -4.41 8.01
N ARG A 78 6.31 -4.69 8.30
CA ARG A 78 7.48 -4.33 7.52
C ARG A 78 8.32 -5.57 7.28
N LEU A 79 8.97 -5.64 6.13
CA LEU A 79 9.85 -6.77 5.81
C LEU A 79 11.14 -6.74 6.61
N ASP A 80 11.59 -7.91 7.00
CA ASP A 80 12.94 -8.14 7.44
C ASP A 80 13.83 -8.38 6.22
N TYR A 81 14.61 -7.37 5.86
CA TYR A 81 15.50 -7.42 4.70
C TYR A 81 16.67 -8.40 4.85
N SER A 82 17.01 -8.81 6.07
CA SER A 82 18.01 -9.88 6.30
C SER A 82 17.47 -11.26 5.95
N ILE A 83 16.13 -11.43 5.97
CA ILE A 83 15.45 -12.68 5.62
C ILE A 83 14.26 -12.40 4.69
N CYS A 84 14.56 -12.13 3.42
CA CYS A 84 13.55 -11.98 2.36
C CYS A 84 13.98 -12.65 1.05
N CYS A 85 13.13 -13.49 0.46
CA CYS A 85 13.44 -14.16 -0.81
C CYS A 85 13.45 -13.20 -2.01
N CYS A 86 12.66 -12.13 -1.95
CA CYS A 86 12.57 -11.08 -2.97
C CYS A 86 12.89 -9.73 -2.31
N PRO A 87 13.62 -8.82 -2.97
CA PRO A 87 13.79 -7.46 -2.47
C PRO A 87 12.55 -6.62 -2.80
N TYR A 88 11.75 -6.31 -1.79
CA TYR A 88 10.56 -5.47 -1.93
C TYR A 88 10.93 -4.03 -1.60
N TYR A 89 10.88 -3.13 -2.58
CA TYR A 89 11.04 -1.71 -2.36
C TYR A 89 9.68 -1.03 -2.35
N THR A 90 9.51 -0.04 -1.47
CA THR A 90 8.33 0.82 -1.53
C THR A 90 8.48 1.77 -2.71
N ILE A 91 7.44 1.90 -3.54
CA ILE A 91 7.45 2.77 -4.72
C ILE A 91 6.30 3.78 -4.67
N ARG A 92 6.61 5.04 -4.98
CA ARG A 92 5.61 6.10 -5.15
C ARG A 92 5.85 6.88 -6.44
N CYS A 93 4.85 7.65 -6.85
CA CYS A 93 4.90 8.61 -7.95
C CYS A 93 4.46 9.99 -7.44
N ASP A 94 5.20 11.04 -7.79
CA ASP A 94 4.70 12.41 -7.63
C ASP A 94 3.71 12.69 -8.77
N THR A 95 2.43 12.85 -8.42
CA THR A 95 1.36 12.99 -9.41
C THR A 95 1.32 14.37 -10.04
N SER A 96 1.89 15.38 -9.39
CA SER A 96 1.98 16.75 -9.94
C SER A 96 2.89 16.81 -11.17
N LEU A 97 3.87 15.92 -11.22
CA LEU A 97 4.84 15.80 -12.32
C LEU A 97 4.52 14.64 -13.27
N PHE A 98 3.43 13.92 -13.04
CA PHE A 98 3.13 12.70 -13.78
C PHE A 98 2.92 12.93 -15.28
N LYS A 99 3.59 12.13 -16.10
CA LYS A 99 3.44 12.15 -17.57
C LYS A 99 3.01 10.79 -18.11
N MET A 100 1.99 10.81 -18.97
CA MET A 100 1.49 9.59 -19.61
C MET A 100 2.47 9.03 -20.65
N THR A 101 2.73 7.72 -20.55
CA THR A 101 3.49 6.95 -21.54
C THR A 101 2.58 6.42 -22.67
N LYS A 102 3.17 5.84 -23.72
CA LYS A 102 2.42 5.15 -24.78
C LYS A 102 1.58 3.99 -24.23
N HIS A 103 2.06 3.31 -23.18
CA HIS A 103 1.33 2.22 -22.51
C HIS A 103 0.08 2.75 -21.79
N HIS A 104 0.20 3.86 -21.06
CA HIS A 104 -0.94 4.52 -20.40
C HIS A 104 -2.00 4.94 -21.43
N LYS A 105 -1.59 5.58 -22.53
CA LYS A 105 -2.50 5.97 -23.62
C LYS A 105 -3.21 4.77 -24.26
N LYS A 106 -2.54 3.61 -24.36
CA LYS A 106 -3.13 2.37 -24.89
C LYS A 106 -4.24 1.84 -23.97
N ALA A 107 -4.07 1.91 -22.65
CA ALA A 107 -5.09 1.52 -21.68
C ALA A 107 -6.35 2.39 -21.83
N ILE A 108 -6.19 3.72 -21.88
CA ILE A 108 -7.29 4.68 -22.09
C ILE A 108 -8.02 4.40 -23.42
N LYS A 109 -7.27 4.17 -24.50
CA LYS A 109 -7.84 3.80 -25.81
C LYS A 109 -8.65 2.51 -25.75
N SER A 110 -8.23 1.53 -24.95
CA SER A 110 -8.98 0.29 -24.78
C SER A 110 -10.32 0.53 -24.08
N ILE A 111 -10.34 1.39 -23.06
CA ILE A 111 -11.58 1.82 -22.39
C ILE A 111 -12.48 2.58 -23.35
N GLY A 112 -11.94 3.56 -24.08
CA GLY A 112 -12.72 4.34 -25.04
C GLY A 112 -13.37 3.48 -26.13
N LYS A 113 -12.66 2.47 -26.65
CA LYS A 113 -13.23 1.51 -27.60
C LYS A 113 -14.37 0.68 -27.00
N MET A 114 -14.24 0.29 -25.73
CA MET A 114 -15.28 -0.45 -25.04
C MET A 114 -16.51 0.43 -24.79
N VAL A 115 -16.32 1.66 -24.34
CA VAL A 115 -17.41 2.59 -24.02
C VAL A 115 -18.14 3.07 -25.27
N MET A 116 -17.40 3.50 -26.30
CA MET A 116 -17.98 4.12 -27.50
C MET A 116 -18.38 3.12 -28.58
N GLY A 117 -17.80 1.93 -28.59
CA GLY A 117 -18.14 0.94 -29.61
C GLY A 117 -17.88 1.42 -31.04
N PRO A 118 -18.87 1.28 -31.95
CA PRO A 118 -18.81 1.82 -33.32
C PRO A 118 -18.57 3.33 -33.39
N ASN A 119 -18.99 4.08 -32.36
CA ASN A 119 -18.85 5.54 -32.29
C ASN A 119 -17.46 5.98 -31.79
N TYR A 120 -16.52 5.04 -31.59
CA TYR A 120 -15.19 5.37 -31.11
C TYR A 120 -14.40 6.21 -32.13
N ILE A 121 -14.17 7.48 -31.79
CA ILE A 121 -13.26 8.36 -32.52
C ILE A 121 -11.88 8.29 -31.87
N PRO A 122 -10.83 7.86 -32.60
CA PRO A 122 -9.47 7.91 -32.08
C PRO A 122 -9.10 9.32 -31.61
N LEU A 123 -8.45 9.41 -30.46
CA LEU A 123 -7.81 10.65 -30.00
C LEU A 123 -6.89 11.14 -31.13
N SER A 124 -7.25 12.25 -31.80
CA SER A 124 -6.54 12.68 -33.00
C SER A 124 -5.08 13.00 -32.67
N THR A 125 -4.14 12.43 -33.42
CA THR A 125 -2.77 12.93 -33.56
C THR A 125 -2.78 14.23 -34.38
N LYS A 126 -3.46 15.28 -33.91
CA LYS A 126 -3.27 16.60 -34.51
C LYS A 126 -1.88 17.09 -34.10
N ASN A 127 -0.99 17.14 -35.09
CA ASN A 127 0.36 17.72 -35.12
C ASN A 127 1.38 17.21 -34.08
N SER A 128 2.10 16.16 -34.47
CA SER A 128 3.33 15.67 -33.83
C SER A 128 4.54 16.61 -33.92
N ASN A 129 4.38 17.89 -34.30
CA ASN A 129 5.50 18.82 -34.45
C ASN A 129 5.41 20.13 -33.64
N SER A 130 4.39 20.35 -32.79
CA SER A 130 4.37 21.57 -31.96
C SER A 130 3.40 21.56 -30.77
N ILE A 131 2.98 20.41 -30.25
CA ILE A 131 2.22 20.38 -28.98
C ILE A 131 3.24 20.24 -27.87
N ASP A 132 3.47 21.34 -27.15
CA ASP A 132 4.29 21.35 -25.94
C ASP A 132 3.82 20.25 -24.99
N HIS A 133 4.78 19.60 -24.34
CA HIS A 133 4.54 18.54 -23.36
C HIS A 133 3.56 18.94 -22.23
N ASP A 134 3.35 20.25 -22.03
CA ASP A 134 2.43 20.81 -21.04
C ASP A 134 0.93 20.66 -21.40
N ASP A 135 0.57 20.61 -22.68
CA ASP A 135 -0.85 20.63 -23.11
C ASP A 135 -1.58 19.28 -22.88
N PHE A 136 -0.84 18.17 -22.78
CA PHE A 136 -1.39 16.87 -22.37
C PHE A 136 -1.49 16.71 -20.84
N SER A 137 -0.76 17.50 -20.06
CA SER A 137 -0.83 17.48 -18.60
C SER A 137 -2.03 18.30 -18.09
N SER A 138 -2.40 19.36 -18.81
CA SER A 138 -3.60 20.17 -18.53
C SER A 138 -4.90 19.39 -18.77
N HIS A 139 -4.96 18.55 -19.80
CA HIS A 139 -6.14 17.74 -20.18
C HIS A 139 -6.13 16.30 -19.63
N PHE A 140 -5.24 15.98 -18.68
CA PHE A 140 -5.12 14.61 -18.16
C PHE A 140 -6.44 14.09 -17.58
N TYR A 141 -7.16 14.92 -16.83
CA TYR A 141 -8.48 14.61 -16.28
C TYR A 141 -9.51 14.39 -17.37
N ASP A 142 -9.59 15.33 -18.31
CA ASP A 142 -10.55 15.29 -19.41
C ASP A 142 -10.43 14.00 -20.20
N LEU A 143 -9.22 13.44 -20.31
CA LEU A 143 -8.98 12.16 -21.00
C LEU A 143 -9.36 10.93 -20.17
N ILE A 144 -9.18 10.98 -18.85
CA ILE A 144 -9.43 9.86 -17.94
C ILE A 144 -10.91 9.76 -17.56
N GLU A 145 -11.58 10.89 -17.36
CA GLU A 145 -13.00 10.98 -17.04
C GLU A 145 -13.87 11.13 -18.30
N LYS A 146 -13.26 11.26 -19.50
CA LYS A 146 -13.96 11.40 -20.80
C LYS A 146 -15.10 10.41 -20.97
N TYR A 147 -14.81 9.17 -20.62
CA TYR A 147 -15.65 8.01 -20.91
C TYR A 147 -16.58 7.66 -19.74
N ASP A 148 -16.58 8.47 -18.67
CA ASP A 148 -17.53 8.29 -17.58
C ASP A 148 -18.93 8.63 -18.08
N SER A 149 -19.93 7.91 -17.59
CA SER A 149 -21.33 7.99 -18.04
C SER A 149 -21.91 9.40 -17.88
N GLU A 150 -21.42 10.16 -16.92
CA GLU A 150 -21.80 11.55 -16.70
C GLU A 150 -21.35 12.47 -17.85
N ASN A 151 -20.24 12.13 -18.49
CA ASN A 151 -19.60 12.88 -19.56
C ASN A 151 -19.89 12.33 -20.97
N CYS A 152 -20.41 11.11 -21.08
CA CYS A 152 -20.60 10.42 -22.37
C CYS A 152 -21.98 9.77 -22.52
N LYS A 153 -23.01 10.60 -22.72
CA LYS A 153 -24.43 10.15 -22.78
C LYS A 153 -24.78 9.32 -24.01
N ASP A 154 -24.03 9.46 -25.09
CA ASP A 154 -24.18 8.77 -26.38
C ASP A 154 -23.35 7.49 -26.49
N ALA A 155 -22.70 7.06 -25.39
CA ALA A 155 -21.90 5.84 -25.35
C ALA A 155 -22.76 4.58 -25.50
N GLU A 156 -22.23 3.60 -26.26
CA GLU A 156 -22.82 2.26 -26.37
C GLU A 156 -22.81 1.54 -25.02
N ASN A 157 -21.71 1.66 -24.26
CA ASN A 157 -21.55 1.06 -22.95
C ASN A 157 -21.25 2.13 -21.91
N GLN A 158 -22.04 2.17 -20.84
CA GLN A 158 -21.95 3.20 -19.79
C GLN A 158 -20.92 2.78 -18.73
N LEU A 159 -19.78 3.49 -18.67
CA LEU A 159 -18.77 3.32 -17.62
C LEU A 159 -19.07 4.28 -16.47
N ARG A 160 -19.19 3.77 -15.25
CA ARG A 160 -19.39 4.57 -14.04
C ARG A 160 -18.34 4.19 -13.01
N VAL A 161 -17.68 5.17 -12.43
CA VAL A 161 -16.71 4.97 -11.34
C VAL A 161 -17.25 5.62 -10.07
N VAL A 162 -17.34 4.86 -8.99
CA VAL A 162 -17.83 5.34 -7.69
C VAL A 162 -16.77 5.11 -6.64
N ILE A 163 -16.63 6.05 -5.71
CA ILE A 163 -15.73 5.91 -4.58
C ILE A 163 -16.59 5.94 -3.32
N GLU A 164 -16.42 4.92 -2.48
CA GLU A 164 -17.15 4.79 -1.23
C GLU A 164 -16.24 4.23 -0.13
N PRO A 165 -16.58 4.42 1.16
CA PRO A 165 -15.82 3.81 2.25
C PRO A 165 -15.70 2.29 2.07
N ALA A 166 -14.54 1.74 2.44
CA ALA A 166 -14.29 0.32 2.34
C ALA A 166 -15.28 -0.46 3.23
N ALA A 167 -16.13 -1.24 2.57
CA ALA A 167 -17.18 -2.01 3.20
C ALA A 167 -17.47 -3.28 2.41
N TYR A 168 -17.88 -4.32 3.13
CA TYR A 168 -18.32 -5.57 2.53
C TYR A 168 -19.61 -5.39 1.75
N SER A 169 -19.70 -6.06 0.60
CA SER A 169 -20.97 -6.37 -0.06
C SER A 169 -20.83 -7.67 -0.83
N ASP A 170 -21.96 -8.37 -1.05
CA ASP A 170 -21.95 -9.63 -1.80
C ASP A 170 -21.51 -9.43 -3.25
N GLU A 171 -21.88 -8.31 -3.88
CA GLU A 171 -21.42 -7.96 -5.24
C GLU A 171 -19.89 -7.89 -5.32
N LYS A 172 -19.25 -7.22 -4.36
CA LYS A 172 -17.79 -7.09 -4.30
C LYS A 172 -17.13 -8.44 -4.02
N PHE A 173 -17.68 -9.22 -3.09
CA PHE A 173 -17.17 -10.55 -2.78
C PHE A 173 -17.26 -11.49 -3.99
N ASN A 174 -18.37 -11.48 -4.72
CA ASN A 174 -18.55 -12.31 -5.92
C ASN A 174 -17.48 -12.02 -6.98
N LEU A 175 -17.17 -10.73 -7.20
CA LEU A 175 -16.09 -10.34 -8.10
C LEU A 175 -14.72 -10.78 -7.59
N TYR A 176 -14.43 -10.58 -6.29
CA TYR A 176 -13.21 -11.05 -5.64
C TYR A 176 -13.02 -12.56 -5.77
N SER A 177 -14.08 -13.33 -5.51
CA SER A 177 -14.08 -14.79 -5.60
C SER A 177 -13.78 -15.27 -7.03
N LYS A 178 -14.45 -14.68 -8.03
CA LYS A 178 -14.16 -14.94 -9.45
C LYS A 178 -12.70 -14.64 -9.80
N TYR A 179 -12.18 -13.51 -9.34
CA TYR A 179 -10.79 -13.10 -9.57
C TYR A 179 -9.79 -14.07 -8.95
N GLN A 180 -9.97 -14.44 -7.66
CA GLN A 180 -9.06 -15.35 -6.98
C GLN A 180 -9.02 -16.73 -7.63
N LYS A 181 -10.19 -17.27 -8.01
CA LYS A 181 -10.29 -18.57 -8.69
C LYS A 181 -9.58 -18.58 -10.04
N ILE A 182 -9.75 -17.54 -10.86
CA ILE A 182 -9.26 -17.53 -12.25
C ILE A 182 -7.81 -17.04 -12.34
N VAL A 183 -7.48 -15.95 -11.64
CA VAL A 183 -6.18 -15.27 -11.76
C VAL A 183 -5.14 -15.86 -10.81
N HIS A 184 -5.54 -16.15 -9.57
CA HIS A 184 -4.65 -16.72 -8.55
C HIS A 184 -4.70 -18.24 -8.47
N LYS A 185 -5.69 -18.89 -9.10
CA LYS A 185 -5.94 -20.34 -9.00
C LYS A 185 -6.11 -20.79 -7.55
N GLU A 186 -6.65 -19.91 -6.71
CA GLU A 186 -6.91 -20.17 -5.30
C GLU A 186 -8.06 -21.18 -5.18
N LYS A 187 -8.00 -22.03 -4.17
CA LYS A 187 -9.08 -22.98 -3.92
C LYS A 187 -10.29 -22.27 -3.32
N GLU A 188 -11.49 -22.74 -3.66
CA GLU A 188 -12.75 -22.12 -3.21
C GLU A 188 -12.87 -22.12 -1.69
N GLU A 189 -12.36 -23.15 -1.01
CA GLU A 189 -12.45 -23.24 0.46
C GLU A 189 -11.64 -22.15 1.18
N LYS A 190 -10.64 -21.57 0.50
CA LYS A 190 -9.82 -20.47 1.02
C LYS A 190 -10.39 -19.10 0.72
N THR A 191 -11.36 -19.01 -0.19
CA THR A 191 -11.93 -17.73 -0.64
C THR A 191 -13.33 -17.55 -0.06
N THR A 192 -13.39 -17.13 1.20
CA THR A 192 -14.63 -16.96 1.95
C THR A 192 -15.02 -15.50 2.13
N PRO A 193 -16.31 -15.17 2.38
CA PRO A 193 -16.73 -13.81 2.74
C PRO A 193 -15.94 -13.23 3.92
N GLY A 194 -15.63 -14.06 4.93
CA GLY A 194 -14.82 -13.69 6.08
C GLY A 194 -13.40 -13.30 5.69
N SER A 195 -12.74 -14.08 4.83
CA SER A 195 -11.39 -13.77 4.34
C SER A 195 -11.34 -12.47 3.54
N PHE A 196 -12.34 -12.23 2.67
CA PHE A 196 -12.47 -10.99 1.91
C PHE A 196 -12.69 -9.79 2.83
N ASN A 197 -13.60 -9.93 3.80
CA ASN A 197 -13.86 -8.88 4.78
C ASN A 197 -12.62 -8.57 5.62
N GLN A 198 -11.89 -9.58 6.11
CA GLN A 198 -10.69 -9.39 6.91
C GLN A 198 -9.55 -8.73 6.11
N PHE A 199 -9.40 -9.10 4.84
CA PHE A 199 -8.30 -8.62 4.02
C PHE A 199 -8.54 -7.22 3.45
N LEU A 200 -9.72 -6.97 2.87
CA LEU A 200 -9.95 -5.80 2.01
C LEU A 200 -10.97 -4.79 2.56
N CYS A 201 -11.87 -5.20 3.44
CA CYS A 201 -12.91 -4.31 3.97
C CYS A 201 -12.56 -3.78 5.37
N ARG A 202 -12.32 -4.70 6.31
CA ARG A 202 -11.97 -4.39 7.69
C ARG A 202 -10.61 -3.72 7.73
N ASN A 203 -10.52 -2.60 8.43
CA ASN A 203 -9.30 -1.83 8.59
C ASN A 203 -9.32 -1.11 9.94
N SER A 204 -8.17 -0.61 10.36
CA SER A 204 -7.97 0.13 11.62
C SER A 204 -7.88 1.64 11.41
N LEU A 205 -8.00 2.12 10.17
CA LEU A 205 -7.82 3.52 9.84
C LEU A 205 -8.97 4.36 10.41
N THR A 206 -8.61 5.46 11.06
CA THR A 206 -9.57 6.49 11.44
C THR A 206 -10.17 7.12 10.19
N ARG A 207 -11.42 7.54 10.28
CA ARG A 207 -12.12 8.24 9.20
C ARG A 207 -12.16 9.73 9.50
N ASP A 208 -10.98 10.34 9.46
CA ASP A 208 -10.82 11.76 9.76
C ASP A 208 -11.42 12.56 8.60
N LYS A 209 -12.34 13.48 8.91
CA LYS A 209 -12.89 14.39 7.90
C LYS A 209 -11.78 15.24 7.30
N PHE A 210 -11.92 15.59 6.02
CA PHE A 210 -11.14 16.67 5.45
C PHE A 210 -11.40 17.96 6.25
N PRO A 211 -10.47 18.95 6.21
CA PRO A 211 -10.72 20.24 6.83
C PRO A 211 -12.06 20.83 6.35
N ASP A 212 -12.79 21.50 7.23
CA ASP A 212 -14.11 22.06 6.91
C ASP A 212 -14.07 23.00 5.69
N SER A 213 -12.94 23.67 5.45
CA SER A 213 -12.70 24.53 4.29
C SER A 213 -12.68 23.78 2.95
N VAL A 214 -12.47 22.46 2.97
CA VAL A 214 -12.40 21.59 1.79
C VAL A 214 -13.77 21.00 1.47
N GLY A 215 -14.52 20.61 2.50
CA GLY A 215 -15.81 19.94 2.34
C GLY A 215 -15.69 18.59 1.61
N THR A 216 -16.60 18.34 0.65
CA THR A 216 -16.68 17.08 -0.10
C THR A 216 -16.18 17.25 -1.52
N ILE A 217 -15.26 16.38 -1.96
CA ILE A 217 -14.72 16.33 -3.33
C ILE A 217 -15.06 14.98 -3.94
N ASN A 218 -15.79 14.95 -5.07
CA ASN A 218 -16.22 13.70 -5.74
C ASN A 218 -16.97 12.72 -4.80
N GLY A 219 -17.75 13.25 -3.85
CA GLY A 219 -18.44 12.41 -2.85
C GLY A 219 -17.55 11.91 -1.70
N ILE A 220 -16.28 12.30 -1.67
CA ILE A 220 -15.32 11.97 -0.61
C ILE A 220 -15.14 13.17 0.31
N ASP A 221 -15.29 12.94 1.61
CA ASP A 221 -15.24 13.97 2.64
C ASP A 221 -14.25 13.65 3.78
N SER A 222 -13.50 12.56 3.64
CA SER A 222 -12.66 12.01 4.70
C SER A 222 -11.47 11.20 4.16
N TYR A 223 -10.42 11.17 4.96
CA TYR A 223 -9.32 10.22 4.84
C TYR A 223 -9.77 8.81 5.26
N GLY A 224 -8.94 7.80 4.96
CA GLY A 224 -9.14 6.42 5.35
C GLY A 224 -9.32 5.45 4.19
N ALA A 225 -9.76 4.23 4.50
CA ALA A 225 -9.91 3.16 3.52
C ALA A 225 -11.18 3.32 2.67
N HIS A 226 -11.03 3.22 1.36
CA HIS A 226 -12.10 3.36 0.37
C HIS A 226 -12.03 2.26 -0.69
N HIS A 227 -13.17 1.96 -1.30
CA HIS A 227 -13.26 1.17 -2.52
C HIS A 227 -13.62 2.09 -3.69
N MET A 228 -12.80 2.07 -4.73
CA MET A 228 -13.10 2.65 -6.04
C MET A 228 -13.68 1.56 -6.94
N LEU A 229 -14.99 1.65 -7.21
CA LEU A 229 -15.80 0.66 -7.92
C LEU A 229 -16.00 1.06 -9.37
N TYR A 230 -15.78 0.13 -10.29
CA TYR A 230 -15.87 0.34 -11.72
C TYR A 230 -17.04 -0.47 -12.28
N TYR A 231 -18.06 0.22 -12.76
CA TYR A 231 -19.25 -0.37 -13.35
C TYR A 231 -19.26 -0.18 -14.86
N LEU A 232 -19.54 -1.24 -15.62
CA LEU A 232 -19.84 -1.16 -17.05
C LEU A 232 -21.24 -1.71 -17.29
N ASN A 233 -22.15 -0.88 -17.80
CA ASN A 233 -23.57 -1.22 -17.96
C ASN A 233 -24.18 -1.79 -16.66
N ASN A 234 -23.91 -1.14 -15.53
CA ASN A 234 -24.32 -1.55 -14.18
C ASN A 234 -23.73 -2.87 -13.66
N LYS A 235 -22.82 -3.52 -14.38
CA LYS A 235 -22.06 -4.67 -13.87
C LYS A 235 -20.76 -4.18 -13.23
N LEU A 236 -20.48 -4.57 -11.98
CA LEU A 236 -19.19 -4.32 -11.34
C LEU A 236 -18.08 -5.15 -12.05
N ILE A 237 -17.12 -4.46 -12.66
CA ILE A 237 -16.03 -5.07 -13.44
C ILE A 237 -14.65 -4.90 -12.80
N ALA A 238 -14.48 -3.98 -11.85
CA ALA A 238 -13.24 -3.84 -11.08
C ALA A 238 -13.46 -3.13 -9.74
N ILE A 239 -12.53 -3.35 -8.81
CA ILE A 239 -12.45 -2.71 -7.49
C ILE A 239 -10.99 -2.32 -7.26
N GLY A 240 -10.73 -1.02 -7.12
CA GLY A 240 -9.51 -0.52 -6.49
C GLY A 240 -9.73 -0.37 -4.99
N VAL A 241 -8.91 -1.01 -4.18
CA VAL A 241 -8.89 -0.84 -2.72
C VAL A 241 -7.79 0.16 -2.41
N ILE A 242 -8.17 1.33 -1.89
CA ILE A 242 -7.28 2.46 -1.70
C ILE A 242 -7.36 3.01 -0.28
N ASP A 243 -6.24 3.56 0.19
CA ASP A 243 -6.21 4.40 1.39
C ASP A 243 -5.96 5.84 0.98
N ILE A 244 -6.86 6.74 1.36
CA ILE A 244 -6.69 8.18 1.17
C ILE A 244 -6.03 8.70 2.45
N LEU A 245 -4.81 9.19 2.33
CA LEU A 245 -3.96 9.61 3.45
C LEU A 245 -3.56 11.09 3.29
N PRO A 246 -3.02 11.74 4.34
CA PRO A 246 -2.70 13.17 4.29
C PRO A 246 -1.77 13.57 3.14
N TYR A 247 -0.82 12.71 2.76
CA TYR A 247 0.17 13.04 1.71
C TYR A 247 0.03 12.21 0.44
N SER A 248 -0.77 11.15 0.47
CA SER A 248 -0.83 10.20 -0.64
C SER A 248 -2.14 9.43 -0.74
N ILE A 249 -2.40 8.86 -1.92
CA ILE A 249 -3.29 7.70 -2.04
C ILE A 249 -2.44 6.44 -2.17
N SER A 250 -2.69 5.46 -1.32
CA SER A 250 -2.05 4.15 -1.37
C SER A 250 -2.94 3.12 -2.04
N SER A 251 -2.45 2.52 -3.12
CA SER A 251 -3.09 1.39 -3.79
C SER A 251 -2.80 0.10 -3.00
N VAL A 252 -3.82 -0.38 -2.28
CA VAL A 252 -3.71 -1.57 -1.42
C VAL A 252 -3.88 -2.84 -2.24
N TYR A 253 -4.92 -2.90 -3.06
CA TYR A 253 -5.23 -4.07 -3.87
C TYR A 253 -6.11 -3.69 -5.07
N PHE A 254 -6.03 -4.46 -6.16
CA PHE A 254 -6.86 -4.23 -7.34
C PHE A 254 -7.44 -5.54 -7.86
N ILE A 255 -8.77 -5.60 -7.95
CA ILE A 255 -9.55 -6.76 -8.39
C ILE A 255 -10.22 -6.39 -9.71
N TYR A 256 -10.28 -7.32 -10.67
CA TYR A 256 -11.05 -7.11 -11.89
C TYR A 256 -11.74 -8.38 -12.37
N ASP A 257 -12.78 -8.22 -13.19
CA ASP A 257 -13.47 -9.34 -13.82
C ASP A 257 -12.60 -9.85 -14.98
N PRO A 258 -12.13 -11.11 -14.93
CA PRO A 258 -11.23 -11.68 -15.95
C PRO A 258 -11.77 -11.64 -17.39
N ASP A 259 -13.10 -11.56 -17.56
CA ASP A 259 -13.75 -11.41 -18.88
C ASP A 259 -13.35 -10.09 -19.57
N TYR A 260 -12.89 -9.11 -18.79
CA TYR A 260 -12.44 -7.79 -19.23
C TYR A 260 -10.92 -7.62 -19.19
N SER A 261 -10.16 -8.72 -19.07
CA SER A 261 -8.68 -8.71 -19.02
C SER A 261 -8.02 -7.94 -20.18
N LYS A 262 -8.65 -7.92 -21.37
CA LYS A 262 -8.20 -7.17 -22.55
C LYS A 262 -8.17 -5.65 -22.34
N LEU A 263 -8.88 -5.12 -21.35
CA LEU A 263 -9.00 -3.67 -21.09
C LEU A 263 -7.82 -3.09 -20.32
N SER A 264 -6.89 -3.93 -19.83
CA SER A 264 -5.76 -3.48 -18.99
C SER A 264 -6.22 -2.69 -17.75
N LEU A 265 -7.27 -3.21 -17.07
CA LEU A 265 -7.95 -2.53 -15.97
C LEU A 265 -7.01 -2.13 -14.82
N GLY A 266 -5.95 -2.89 -14.54
CA GLY A 266 -4.97 -2.51 -13.52
C GLY A 266 -4.20 -1.23 -13.87
N THR A 267 -3.81 -1.05 -15.14
CA THR A 267 -3.17 0.21 -15.59
C THR A 267 -4.19 1.35 -15.62
N TYR A 268 -5.41 1.09 -16.10
CA TYR A 268 -6.46 2.11 -16.08
C TYR A 268 -6.82 2.56 -14.66
N GLY A 269 -6.89 1.61 -13.72
CA GLY A 269 -7.15 1.88 -12.31
C GLY A 269 -6.08 2.75 -11.67
N ALA A 270 -4.81 2.45 -11.91
CA ALA A 270 -3.70 3.30 -11.45
C ALA A 270 -3.79 4.74 -12.03
N LEU A 271 -4.22 4.90 -13.29
CA LEU A 271 -4.44 6.23 -13.87
C LEU A 271 -5.61 6.98 -13.22
N ARG A 272 -6.68 6.28 -12.84
CA ARG A 272 -7.79 6.86 -12.06
C ARG A 272 -7.37 7.27 -10.67
N GLU A 273 -6.53 6.47 -10.01
CA GLU A 273 -5.98 6.79 -8.69
C GLU A 273 -5.06 8.02 -8.76
N ILE A 274 -4.21 8.13 -9.78
CA ILE A 274 -3.40 9.34 -10.03
C ILE A 274 -4.28 10.56 -10.30
N ALA A 275 -5.34 10.42 -11.11
CA ALA A 275 -6.29 11.51 -11.34
C ALA A 275 -6.95 11.92 -10.02
N LEU A 276 -7.37 10.98 -9.19
CA LEU A 276 -7.97 11.27 -7.89
C LEU A 276 -7.00 12.04 -6.97
N VAL A 277 -5.73 11.62 -6.88
CA VAL A 277 -4.70 12.36 -6.12
C VAL A 277 -4.63 13.81 -6.57
N ARG A 278 -4.42 14.05 -7.87
CA ARG A 278 -4.29 15.40 -8.40
C ARG A 278 -5.57 16.23 -8.14
N LYS A 279 -6.75 15.59 -8.11
CA LYS A 279 -8.03 16.30 -7.91
C LYS A 279 -8.15 16.75 -6.46
N LEU A 280 -7.86 15.83 -5.53
CA LEU A 280 -7.82 16.15 -4.12
C LEU A 280 -6.74 17.20 -3.82
N SER A 281 -5.60 17.14 -4.51
CA SER A 281 -4.48 18.06 -4.30
C SER A 281 -4.79 19.52 -4.58
N GLN A 282 -5.88 19.82 -5.32
CA GLN A 282 -6.34 21.19 -5.55
C GLN A 282 -6.81 21.87 -4.25
N SER A 283 -7.37 21.08 -3.32
CA SER A 283 -7.83 21.58 -2.01
C SER A 283 -6.99 21.05 -0.85
N LEU A 284 -6.21 19.97 -1.06
CA LEU A 284 -5.34 19.31 -0.10
C LEU A 284 -3.91 19.26 -0.66
N PRO A 285 -3.17 20.38 -0.70
CA PRO A 285 -1.92 20.50 -1.46
C PRO A 285 -0.80 19.52 -1.05
N ASP A 286 -0.82 19.03 0.19
CA ASP A 286 0.16 18.03 0.66
C ASP A 286 -0.13 16.63 0.09
N LEU A 287 -1.38 16.34 -0.29
CA LEU A 287 -1.82 15.07 -0.89
C LEU A 287 -1.46 15.05 -2.37
N LYS A 288 -0.19 14.73 -2.68
CA LYS A 288 0.33 14.77 -4.05
C LYS A 288 0.97 13.48 -4.54
N TYR A 289 1.17 12.50 -3.66
CA TYR A 289 1.83 11.25 -4.01
C TYR A 289 0.82 10.13 -4.29
N TYR A 290 1.18 9.25 -5.21
CA TYR A 290 0.51 7.99 -5.43
C TYR A 290 1.44 6.84 -5.03
N GLN A 291 1.09 6.11 -3.96
CA GLN A 291 1.84 4.97 -3.44
C GLN A 291 1.36 3.70 -4.16
N LEU A 292 2.25 3.07 -4.96
CA LEU A 292 1.90 1.91 -5.79
C LEU A 292 2.10 0.57 -5.05
N GLY A 293 2.37 0.61 -3.75
CA GLY A 293 2.68 -0.56 -2.94
C GLY A 293 4.15 -0.96 -3.06
N TYR A 294 4.43 -2.26 -3.22
CA TYR A 294 5.79 -2.76 -3.40
C TYR A 294 6.23 -2.78 -4.86
N TYR A 295 7.53 -2.71 -5.10
CA TYR A 295 8.23 -2.94 -6.35
C TYR A 295 9.26 -4.04 -6.13
N ILE A 296 9.30 -5.02 -7.04
CA ILE A 296 10.32 -6.07 -7.05
C ILE A 296 10.93 -6.05 -8.44
N HIS A 297 12.21 -5.70 -8.53
CA HIS A 297 12.89 -5.45 -9.80
C HIS A 297 12.87 -6.67 -10.73
N SER A 298 13.13 -7.85 -10.17
CA SER A 298 13.14 -9.13 -10.89
C SER A 298 11.75 -9.69 -11.22
N CYS A 299 10.66 -9.06 -10.77
CA CYS A 299 9.30 -9.59 -10.95
C CYS A 299 8.57 -8.88 -12.09
N VAL A 300 8.28 -9.63 -13.17
CA VAL A 300 7.54 -9.14 -14.34
C VAL A 300 6.17 -8.53 -13.96
N LYS A 301 5.48 -9.09 -12.97
CA LYS A 301 4.18 -8.57 -12.49
C LYS A 301 4.28 -7.22 -11.79
N MET A 302 5.48 -6.84 -11.33
CA MET A 302 5.74 -5.62 -10.57
C MET A 302 6.51 -4.57 -11.37
N ALA A 303 7.19 -4.99 -12.45
CA ALA A 303 8.02 -4.14 -13.30
C ALA A 303 7.27 -2.92 -13.87
N TYR A 304 5.95 -3.04 -14.11
CA TYR A 304 5.15 -1.94 -14.66
C TYR A 304 5.09 -0.71 -13.75
N LYS A 305 5.30 -0.85 -12.44
CA LYS A 305 5.18 0.27 -11.48
C LYS A 305 6.26 1.33 -11.69
N GLY A 306 7.45 0.96 -12.16
CA GLY A 306 8.50 1.90 -12.55
C GLY A 306 8.19 2.71 -13.82
N GLN A 307 7.05 2.46 -14.48
CA GLN A 307 6.62 3.21 -15.66
C GLN A 307 5.77 4.45 -15.30
N PHE A 308 5.36 4.60 -14.04
CA PHE A 308 4.64 5.79 -13.56
C PHE A 308 5.64 6.87 -13.14
N LYS A 309 6.03 7.71 -14.10
CA LYS A 309 7.11 8.69 -13.91
C LYS A 309 6.60 10.08 -13.54
N PRO A 310 7.32 10.83 -12.67
CA PRO A 310 8.52 10.39 -11.95
C PRO A 310 8.16 9.45 -10.79
N SER A 311 8.88 8.35 -10.69
CA SER A 311 8.74 7.39 -9.58
C SER A 311 9.96 7.41 -8.70
N GLU A 312 9.78 7.13 -7.43
CA GLU A 312 10.83 7.06 -6.42
C GLU A 312 10.73 5.74 -5.67
N LEU A 313 11.88 5.17 -5.30
CA LEU A 313 11.97 4.04 -4.38
C LEU A 313 12.43 4.49 -3.01
N LEU A 314 11.85 3.90 -1.97
CA LEU A 314 12.28 4.15 -0.59
C LEU A 314 13.55 3.34 -0.27
N ASP A 315 14.62 4.03 0.11
CA ASP A 315 15.81 3.40 0.67
C ASP A 315 15.43 2.64 1.96
N PRO A 316 15.72 1.33 2.04
CA PRO A 316 15.20 0.46 3.08
C PRO A 316 15.81 0.71 4.47
N VAL A 317 16.91 1.45 4.55
CA VAL A 317 17.63 1.73 5.81
C VAL A 317 17.40 3.17 6.24
N GLN A 318 17.68 4.12 5.34
CA GLN A 318 17.57 5.54 5.65
C GLN A 318 16.13 6.07 5.56
N ASN A 319 15.18 5.29 5.02
CA ASN A 319 13.81 5.72 4.74
C ASN A 319 13.75 7.03 3.92
N LYS A 320 14.65 7.15 2.94
CA LYS A 320 14.72 8.29 2.02
C LYS A 320 14.26 7.88 0.63
N TRP A 321 13.50 8.76 -0.01
CA TRP A 321 13.06 8.56 -1.39
C TRP A 321 14.21 8.86 -2.34
N VAL A 322 14.49 7.91 -3.23
CA VAL A 322 15.54 7.99 -4.26
C VAL A 322 14.86 7.86 -5.62
N PRO A 323 15.20 8.70 -6.63
CA PRO A 323 14.66 8.57 -7.96
C PRO A 323 14.83 7.15 -8.50
N PHE A 324 13.77 6.60 -9.11
CA PHE A 324 13.77 5.22 -9.60
C PHE A 324 14.94 4.93 -10.54
N GLU A 325 15.25 5.88 -11.43
CA GLU A 325 16.35 5.79 -12.38
C GLU A 325 17.72 5.57 -11.71
N ASP A 326 17.98 6.21 -10.57
CA ASP A 326 19.23 6.09 -9.83
C ASP A 326 19.35 4.73 -9.11
N CYS A 327 18.23 4.07 -8.87
CA CYS A 327 18.19 2.74 -8.24
C CYS A 327 18.44 1.60 -9.23
N VAL A 328 18.21 1.80 -10.54
CA VAL A 328 18.16 0.70 -11.52
C VAL A 328 19.49 -0.04 -11.63
N GLU A 329 20.61 0.68 -11.73
CA GLU A 329 21.93 0.05 -11.83
C GLU A 329 22.25 -0.79 -10.60
N LEU A 330 21.95 -0.27 -9.40
CA LEU A 330 22.14 -0.99 -8.14
C LEU A 330 21.31 -2.29 -8.06
N MET A 331 20.05 -2.24 -8.51
CA MET A 331 19.18 -3.42 -8.55
C MET A 331 19.55 -4.43 -9.65
N ASN A 332 20.19 -3.98 -10.74
CA ASN A 332 20.70 -4.88 -11.78
C ASN A 332 21.94 -5.66 -11.28
N GLU A 333 22.79 -5.01 -10.49
CA GLU A 333 23.99 -5.63 -9.92
C GLU A 333 23.70 -6.60 -8.76
N ALA A 334 22.55 -6.47 -8.12
CA ALA A 334 22.18 -7.27 -6.95
C ALA A 334 20.84 -8.00 -7.17
N PRO A 335 20.84 -9.33 -7.34
CA PRO A 335 19.58 -10.10 -7.46
C PRO A 335 18.78 -10.16 -6.14
N TYR A 336 19.37 -9.68 -5.04
CA TYR A 336 18.81 -9.67 -3.69
C TYR A 336 18.65 -8.22 -3.16
N PHE A 337 18.54 -8.08 -1.84
CA PHE A 337 18.48 -6.79 -1.16
C PHE A 337 19.69 -5.90 -1.45
N THR A 338 19.44 -4.62 -1.72
CA THR A 338 20.45 -3.57 -1.79
C THR A 338 19.92 -2.25 -1.24
N THR A 339 20.80 -1.45 -0.62
CA THR A 339 20.49 -0.05 -0.31
C THR A 339 20.74 0.84 -1.52
N PHE A 340 20.06 1.98 -1.57
CA PHE A 340 20.26 3.00 -2.60
C PHE A 340 21.18 4.11 -2.11
N LEU A 341 21.30 4.27 -0.80
CA LEU A 341 22.19 5.21 -0.16
C LEU A 341 23.23 4.48 0.70
N PRO A 342 24.41 5.08 0.96
CA PRO A 342 25.40 4.51 1.87
C PRO A 342 24.81 4.29 3.27
N HIS A 343 25.08 3.15 3.90
CA HIS A 343 24.64 2.89 5.26
C HIS A 343 25.22 3.94 6.23
N PRO A 344 24.43 4.48 7.17
CA PRO A 344 24.90 5.54 8.08
C PRO A 344 26.15 5.18 8.89
N VAL A 345 26.33 3.91 9.23
CA VAL A 345 27.47 3.42 10.03
C VAL A 345 28.65 2.99 9.17
N THR A 346 28.42 2.22 8.10
CA THR A 346 29.52 1.62 7.32
C THR A 346 29.96 2.50 6.15
N ASN A 347 29.16 3.50 5.80
CA ASN A 347 29.32 4.38 4.64
C ASN A 347 29.45 3.60 3.31
N LYS A 348 28.88 2.40 3.24
CA LYS A 348 28.87 1.53 2.06
C LYS A 348 27.45 1.25 1.60
N ILE A 349 27.27 1.02 0.30
CA ILE A 349 26.06 0.38 -0.21
C ILE A 349 26.02 -1.06 0.30
N LEU A 350 24.96 -1.44 1.01
CA LEU A 350 24.81 -2.81 1.50
C LEU A 350 24.21 -3.68 0.41
N ARG A 351 24.66 -4.93 0.31
CA ARG A 351 24.18 -5.92 -0.67
C ARG A 351 24.10 -7.29 -0.01
N ARG A 352 22.99 -8.01 -0.21
CA ARG A 352 22.81 -9.37 0.35
C ARG A 352 23.31 -10.46 -0.60
N ILE A 353 24.51 -10.33 -1.16
CA ILE A 353 25.00 -11.23 -2.23
C ILE A 353 25.26 -12.66 -1.71
N ASN A 354 25.57 -12.85 -0.43
CA ASN A 354 25.66 -14.16 0.21
C ASN A 354 25.10 -14.10 1.64
N ILE A 355 24.26 -15.08 1.97
CA ILE A 355 23.49 -15.16 3.23
C ILE A 355 24.41 -15.26 4.46
N ASP A 356 25.69 -15.59 4.29
CA ASP A 356 26.53 -16.02 5.40
C ASP A 356 27.48 -14.95 5.99
N ASP A 357 27.75 -13.80 5.36
CA ASP A 357 28.83 -12.91 5.86
C ASP A 357 28.63 -11.37 5.90
N GLU A 358 27.50 -10.80 5.47
CA GLU A 358 27.35 -9.30 5.54
C GLU A 358 26.16 -8.77 6.37
N LEU A 359 25.09 -9.54 6.60
CA LEU A 359 23.87 -9.05 7.25
C LEU A 359 23.30 -10.09 8.22
N GLN A 360 23.87 -10.17 9.42
CA GLN A 360 23.35 -11.04 10.49
C GLN A 360 22.02 -10.52 11.08
N VAL A 361 21.76 -9.22 10.96
CA VAL A 361 20.56 -8.54 11.48
C VAL A 361 20.01 -7.59 10.41
N CYS A 362 18.69 -7.43 10.36
CA CYS A 362 18.06 -6.43 9.51
C CYS A 362 18.51 -5.03 9.93
N PRO A 363 19.08 -4.19 9.06
CA PRO A 363 19.55 -2.87 9.46
C PRO A 363 18.42 -1.98 10.01
N SER A 364 17.18 -2.19 9.56
CA SER A 364 16.02 -1.44 10.07
C SER A 364 15.41 -2.03 11.35
N LEU A 365 15.90 -3.18 11.84
CA LEU A 365 15.49 -3.81 13.10
C LEU A 365 16.69 -3.99 14.06
N ASP A 366 17.84 -3.38 13.75
CA ASP A 366 19.08 -3.55 14.50
C ASP A 366 19.09 -2.68 15.76
N ILE A 367 18.78 -3.32 16.89
CA ILE A 367 18.71 -2.70 18.21
C ILE A 367 20.08 -2.29 18.76
N SER A 368 21.19 -2.75 18.17
CA SER A 368 22.54 -2.38 18.64
C SER A 368 22.86 -0.89 18.43
N ASN A 369 22.08 -0.21 17.59
CA ASN A 369 22.19 1.22 17.33
C ASN A 369 21.46 2.10 18.36
N ILE A 370 20.76 1.50 19.34
CA ILE A 370 20.06 2.25 20.40
C ILE A 370 21.09 2.81 21.37
N SER A 371 21.13 4.12 21.52
CA SER A 371 21.95 4.79 22.53
C SER A 371 21.42 4.54 23.94
N PRO A 372 22.26 4.68 25.00
CA PRO A 372 21.80 4.56 26.38
C PRO A 372 20.63 5.49 26.73
N GLU A 373 20.64 6.72 26.18
CA GLU A 373 19.57 7.71 26.38
C GLU A 373 18.25 7.25 25.74
N GLU A 374 18.29 6.69 24.54
CA GLU A 374 17.12 6.10 23.87
C GLU A 374 16.61 4.87 24.62
N GLY A 375 17.52 4.05 25.15
CA GLY A 375 17.19 2.92 26.02
C GLY A 375 16.42 3.33 27.27
N GLU A 376 16.82 4.45 27.90
CA GLU A 376 16.06 5.01 29.03
C GLU A 376 14.67 5.51 28.64
N ILE A 377 14.54 6.15 27.47
CA ILE A 377 13.24 6.62 26.95
C ILE A 377 12.33 5.41 26.73
N ILE A 378 12.86 4.36 26.09
CA ILE A 378 12.13 3.12 25.86
C ILE A 378 11.68 2.53 27.19
N GLY A 379 12.60 2.32 28.13
CA GLY A 379 12.31 1.71 29.43
C GLY A 379 11.30 2.47 30.31
N LYS A 380 11.09 3.77 30.06
CA LYS A 380 10.11 4.61 30.78
C LYS A 380 8.71 4.58 30.16
N LYS A 381 8.50 3.91 29.01
CA LYS A 381 7.17 3.87 28.38
C LYS A 381 6.17 3.23 29.33
N GLU A 382 5.00 3.85 29.49
CA GLU A 382 3.98 3.44 30.47
C GLU A 382 3.62 1.95 30.37
N ILE A 383 3.78 1.38 29.19
CA ILE A 383 3.50 -0.02 28.92
C ILE A 383 4.17 -1.02 29.87
N TYR A 384 5.39 -0.74 30.34
CA TYR A 384 6.07 -1.61 31.30
C TYR A 384 5.37 -1.66 32.66
N SER A 385 4.57 -0.63 33.00
CA SER A 385 3.69 -0.66 34.16
C SER A 385 2.46 -1.54 33.94
N THR A 386 1.92 -1.58 32.72
CA THR A 386 0.73 -2.37 32.36
C THR A 386 1.04 -3.86 32.18
N ILE A 387 2.24 -4.18 31.68
CA ILE A 387 2.75 -5.56 31.58
C ILE A 387 2.96 -6.20 32.95
N GLY A 388 3.35 -5.40 33.95
CA GLY A 388 3.49 -5.88 35.33
C GLY A 388 2.23 -6.56 35.86
N ASP A 389 1.07 -6.11 35.39
CA ASP A 389 -0.25 -6.67 35.72
C ASP A 389 -0.73 -7.74 34.71
N PHE A 390 -0.23 -7.73 33.47
CA PHE A 390 -0.62 -8.65 32.39
C PHE A 390 0.44 -9.75 32.15
N SER A 391 0.34 -10.80 32.98
CA SER A 391 0.95 -12.14 32.93
C SER A 391 2.29 -12.34 32.18
N VAL A 392 3.28 -12.72 32.97
CA VAL A 392 4.54 -13.39 32.61
C VAL A 392 4.35 -14.67 31.75
N ASN A 393 3.14 -15.23 31.69
CA ASN A 393 2.87 -16.51 31.02
C ASN A 393 2.80 -16.41 29.49
N PHE A 394 2.14 -15.39 28.92
CA PHE A 394 2.12 -15.18 27.45
C PHE A 394 3.52 -14.95 26.87
N LEU A 395 4.36 -14.22 27.63
CA LEU A 395 5.73 -13.89 27.27
C LEU A 395 6.66 -15.11 27.34
N ARG A 396 6.48 -15.96 28.36
CA ARG A 396 7.19 -17.25 28.47
C ARG A 396 6.77 -18.23 27.39
N GLU A 397 5.48 -18.32 27.06
CA GLU A 397 4.96 -19.23 26.03
C GLU A 397 5.47 -18.90 24.62
N ASN A 398 5.80 -17.62 24.36
CA ASN A 398 6.31 -17.16 23.07
C ASN A 398 7.78 -16.74 23.08
N ASN A 399 8.48 -16.90 24.21
CA ASN A 399 9.91 -16.64 24.38
C ASN A 399 10.36 -15.21 23.95
N TYR A 400 9.52 -14.20 24.17
CA TYR A 400 9.84 -12.81 23.81
C TYR A 400 10.37 -12.02 25.00
N ASP A 401 11.53 -11.38 24.81
CA ASP A 401 11.91 -10.22 25.61
C ASP A 401 11.11 -9.02 25.10
N ILE A 402 10.16 -8.54 25.91
CA ILE A 402 9.35 -7.36 25.58
C ILE A 402 10.24 -6.16 25.32
N PHE A 403 11.31 -5.99 26.10
CA PHE A 403 12.19 -4.86 25.93
C PHE A 403 12.83 -4.91 24.54
N GLU A 404 13.33 -6.09 24.14
CA GLU A 404 13.83 -6.33 22.78
C GLU A 404 12.76 -6.02 21.71
N LEU A 405 11.54 -6.52 21.88
CA LEU A 405 10.43 -6.30 20.94
C LEU A 405 10.08 -4.81 20.79
N VAL A 406 10.06 -4.07 21.90
CA VAL A 406 9.81 -2.62 21.90
C VAL A 406 11.01 -1.86 21.32
N CYS A 407 12.25 -2.32 21.55
CA CYS A 407 13.46 -1.80 20.91
C CYS A 407 13.41 -1.99 19.39
N MET A 408 13.07 -3.18 18.90
CA MET A 408 12.88 -3.46 17.47
C MET A 408 11.81 -2.56 16.86
N TYR A 409 10.70 -2.35 17.58
CA TYR A 409 9.68 -1.39 17.17
C TYR A 409 10.24 0.04 17.12
N TYR A 410 10.94 0.49 18.17
CA TYR A 410 11.53 1.82 18.24
C TYR A 410 12.46 2.11 17.05
N VAL A 411 13.42 1.23 16.76
CA VAL A 411 14.37 1.43 15.64
C VAL A 411 13.68 1.40 14.27
N SER A 412 12.59 0.65 14.15
CA SER A 412 11.88 0.47 12.87
C SER A 412 10.87 1.57 12.54
N VAL A 413 10.35 2.28 13.55
CA VAL A 413 9.46 3.44 13.35
C VAL A 413 10.15 4.78 13.59
N GLY A 414 11.20 4.82 14.40
CA GLY A 414 11.86 6.04 14.85
C GLY A 414 11.12 6.73 16.01
N LYS A 415 11.83 7.63 16.69
CA LYS A 415 11.36 8.32 17.90
C LYS A 415 10.03 9.05 17.70
N ASP A 416 9.86 9.74 16.58
CA ASP A 416 8.70 10.58 16.30
C ASP A 416 7.39 9.78 16.24
N LEU A 417 7.41 8.62 15.58
CA LEU A 417 6.25 7.71 15.58
C LEU A 417 6.10 6.95 16.89
N TYR A 418 7.22 6.58 17.52
CA TYR A 418 7.20 5.89 18.81
C TYR A 418 6.46 6.68 19.90
N ASP A 419 6.63 8.00 19.94
CA ASP A 419 5.99 8.89 20.91
C ASP A 419 4.49 9.14 20.60
N ARG A 420 4.09 8.99 19.34
CA ARG A 420 2.70 9.19 18.87
C ARG A 420 1.81 7.97 19.05
N ILE A 421 2.41 6.78 19.10
CA ILE A 421 1.70 5.50 19.10
C ILE A 421 1.71 4.88 20.50
N ASP A 422 0.49 4.65 20.99
CA ASP A 422 0.28 3.93 22.23
C ASP A 422 0.42 2.43 21.94
N LEU A 423 1.31 1.80 22.69
CA LEU A 423 1.42 0.36 22.70
C LEU A 423 0.37 -0.17 23.71
N VAL A 424 -0.39 -1.18 23.32
CA VAL A 424 -1.39 -1.86 24.16
C VAL A 424 -1.09 -3.35 24.15
N PHE A 425 -0.91 -3.95 25.33
CA PHE A 425 -0.74 -5.40 25.49
C PHE A 425 -2.05 -6.08 25.83
#